data_AF-A0AAW0N6P2-F1
#
_entry.id   AF-A0AAW0N6P2-F1
#
_cell.length_a   1.000
_cell.length_b   1.000
_cell.length_c   1.000
_cell.angle_alpha   90.00
_cell.angle_beta   90.00
_cell.angle_gamma   90.00
#
_symmetry.space_group_name_H-M   'P 1'
#
loop_
_entity.id
_entity.type
_entity.pdbx_description
1 polymer ?
#
loop_
_entity_poly.entity_id
_entity_poly.type
_entity_poly.pdbx_seq_one_letter_code
_entity_poly.pdbx_strand_id
1 'polypeptide(L)'
;MQARTLKEIHRRDDAPKQYLQSCVPLIVTVSLISCELHSVHSENCARTAFDGDGCADVYCGDLEFICVTRVPVESCEQYMSCGECLGSGDPHCGWCVLHNVCSRKDRCERAEEPQRFTTRAEQCVRLSVQPHNVSVTMSEVQLILQTQNVPSLSAGVNCSFEDFVETEGRIYGGRVFCLSPATKYVAPITKDQGDQRIIKLYLKSKETGKKFASVDFVFYNCSVHQS
;
A
#
# COMPACT_ATOMS: atom_id res chain seq x y z
N MET A 1 8.25 -22.76 35.79
CA MET A 1 8.46 -21.84 34.65
C MET A 1 9.56 -20.87 35.04
N GLN A 2 10.73 -20.94 34.42
CA GLN A 2 11.78 -19.93 34.61
C GLN A 2 12.14 -19.39 33.23
N ALA A 3 11.61 -18.21 32.89
CA ALA A 3 12.22 -17.40 31.85
C ALA A 3 13.56 -16.92 32.40
N ARG A 4 14.68 -17.41 31.86
CA ARG A 4 16.00 -16.87 32.19
C ARG A 4 16.39 -15.87 31.13
N THR A 5 16.44 -14.59 31.50
CA THR A 5 17.14 -13.56 30.75
C THR A 5 18.63 -13.91 30.78
N LEU A 6 19.17 -14.41 29.68
CA LEU A 6 20.60 -14.71 29.57
C LEU A 6 21.33 -13.45 29.11
N LYS A 7 22.13 -12.91 30.03
CA LYS A 7 23.23 -11.94 29.91
C LYS A 7 23.40 -11.25 28.56
N GLU A 8 23.38 -9.91 28.61
CA GLU A 8 24.03 -9.03 27.63
C GLU A 8 25.49 -9.48 27.44
N ILE A 9 25.82 -10.00 26.26
CA ILE A 9 27.20 -10.26 25.86
C ILE A 9 27.63 -9.07 25.00
N HIS A 10 28.31 -8.11 25.62
CA HIS A 10 28.99 -7.04 24.90
C HIS A 10 30.19 -7.60 24.12
N ARG A 11 30.11 -7.60 22.79
CA ARG A 11 31.30 -7.44 21.95
C ARG A 11 31.41 -5.96 21.58
N ARG A 12 32.61 -5.41 21.76
CA ARG A 12 32.96 -4.03 21.36
C ARG A 12 32.60 -3.86 19.88
N ASP A 13 31.88 -2.77 19.61
CA ASP A 13 31.62 -2.17 18.29
C ASP A 13 30.43 -2.67 17.45
N ASP A 14 29.37 -3.25 18.05
CA ASP A 14 28.13 -3.49 17.30
C ASP A 14 26.87 -3.26 18.16
N ALA A 15 25.79 -2.77 17.54
CA ALA A 15 24.55 -2.34 18.19
C ALA A 15 23.91 -3.46 19.07
N PRO A 16 23.12 -3.13 20.12
CA PRO A 16 22.59 -4.11 21.06
C PRO A 16 21.66 -5.12 20.37
N LYS A 17 22.12 -6.37 20.23
CA LYS A 17 21.34 -7.50 19.72
C LYS A 17 20.52 -8.11 20.87
N GLN A 18 19.20 -8.11 20.76
CA GLN A 18 18.32 -8.83 21.69
C GLN A 18 18.24 -10.31 21.29
N TYR A 19 18.49 -11.20 22.25
CA TYR A 19 18.45 -12.64 22.06
C TYR A 19 17.28 -13.25 22.84
N LEU A 20 16.38 -13.94 22.13
CA LEU A 20 15.34 -14.80 22.73
C LEU A 20 15.72 -16.26 22.47
N GLN A 21 15.75 -17.09 23.53
CA GLN A 21 16.07 -18.51 23.45
C GLN A 21 14.96 -19.33 24.09
N SER A 22 14.39 -20.29 23.35
CA SER A 22 13.39 -21.24 23.83
C SER A 22 13.85 -22.67 23.50
N CYS A 23 14.06 -23.50 24.53
CA CYS A 23 14.47 -24.90 24.38
C CYS A 23 13.41 -25.85 24.98
N VAL A 24 12.41 -26.22 24.18
CA VAL A 24 11.45 -27.34 24.35
C VAL A 24 11.05 -27.72 22.92
N PRO A 25 10.62 -28.96 22.58
CA PRO A 25 9.99 -29.23 21.28
C PRO A 25 8.86 -28.23 21.07
N LEU A 26 9.12 -27.22 20.25
CA LEU A 26 8.24 -26.10 20.03
C LEU A 26 8.06 -25.99 18.53
N ILE A 27 6.79 -26.00 18.12
CA ILE A 27 6.42 -25.26 16.91
C ILE A 27 6.73 -23.80 17.26
N VAL A 28 7.85 -23.27 16.75
CA VAL A 28 8.15 -21.85 16.91
C VAL A 28 7.26 -21.10 15.93
N THR A 29 6.07 -20.72 16.39
CA THR A 29 5.23 -19.73 15.68
C THR A 29 5.80 -18.34 15.92
N VAL A 30 6.76 -17.92 15.09
CA VAL A 30 7.10 -16.50 14.97
C VAL A 30 6.01 -15.87 14.09
N SER A 31 5.02 -15.24 14.73
CA SER A 31 3.99 -14.49 14.00
C SER A 31 4.49 -13.08 13.71
N LEU A 32 5.16 -12.90 12.56
CA LEU A 32 5.35 -11.60 11.90
C LEU A 32 5.14 -11.85 10.39
N ILE A 33 3.87 -11.92 10.01
CA ILE A 33 3.33 -12.35 8.71
C ILE A 33 3.79 -11.34 7.63
N SER A 34 4.50 -11.65 6.54
CA SER A 34 5.21 -12.81 5.99
C SER A 34 6.15 -12.35 4.83
N CYS A 35 7.46 -12.68 4.85
CA CYS A 35 8.11 -13.25 3.66
C CYS A 35 8.08 -14.76 3.85
N GLU A 36 7.57 -15.48 2.85
CA GLU A 36 7.15 -16.88 2.96
C GLU A 36 8.14 -17.78 3.72
N LEU A 37 7.64 -18.41 4.79
CA LEU A 37 8.33 -19.45 5.54
C LEU A 37 7.65 -20.80 5.27
N HIS A 38 8.41 -21.75 4.71
CA HIS A 38 8.08 -23.16 4.86
C HIS A 38 8.31 -23.55 6.32
N SER A 39 7.33 -24.22 6.94
CA SER A 39 7.41 -24.74 8.31
C SER A 39 8.78 -25.38 8.60
N VAL A 40 9.58 -24.77 9.48
CA VAL A 40 10.82 -25.40 9.96
C VAL A 40 10.44 -26.25 11.15
N HIS A 41 10.29 -27.56 10.91
CA HIS A 41 10.22 -28.54 11.98
C HIS A 41 11.61 -28.66 12.60
N SER A 42 11.80 -28.18 13.82
CA SER A 42 13.04 -28.39 14.57
C SER A 42 12.71 -29.07 15.88
N GLU A 43 13.30 -30.25 16.10
CA GLU A 43 13.13 -31.01 17.34
C GLU A 43 13.95 -30.41 18.51
N ASN A 44 14.73 -29.34 18.28
CA ASN A 44 15.63 -28.73 19.25
C ASN A 44 15.72 -27.18 19.16
N CYS A 45 16.56 -26.59 20.02
CA CYS A 45 16.49 -25.19 20.47
C CYS A 45 16.78 -24.15 19.36
N ALA A 46 15.88 -23.18 19.18
CA ALA A 46 16.03 -22.09 18.23
C ALA A 46 16.56 -20.79 18.89
N ARG A 47 17.47 -20.08 18.21
CA ARG A 47 17.92 -18.72 18.61
C ARG A 47 17.47 -17.72 17.56
N THR A 48 16.97 -16.57 18.02
CA THR A 48 16.63 -15.44 17.13
C THR A 48 17.56 -14.27 17.42
N ALA A 49 18.17 -13.71 16.37
CA ALA A 49 18.93 -12.47 16.44
C ALA A 49 18.27 -11.41 15.56
N PHE A 50 18.07 -10.21 16.08
CA PHE A 50 17.53 -9.09 15.30
C PHE A 50 18.68 -8.26 14.73
N ASP A 51 18.59 -7.96 13.44
CA ASP A 51 19.49 -7.03 12.75
C ASP A 51 18.90 -5.61 12.76
N GLY A 52 19.76 -4.59 12.73
CA GLY A 52 19.36 -3.17 12.66
C GLY A 52 18.56 -2.83 11.40
N ASP A 53 18.59 -3.71 10.40
CA ASP A 53 17.90 -3.59 9.11
C ASP A 53 16.44 -4.07 9.13
N GLY A 54 15.88 -4.47 10.28
CA GLY A 54 14.50 -4.95 10.38
C GLY A 54 14.31 -6.38 9.88
N CYS A 55 15.36 -7.20 9.97
CA CYS A 55 15.31 -8.64 9.73
C CYS A 55 15.68 -9.39 11.02
N ALA A 56 15.13 -10.59 11.18
CA ALA A 56 15.49 -11.52 12.24
C ALA A 56 16.15 -12.76 11.63
N ASP A 57 17.35 -13.08 12.09
CA ASP A 57 18.03 -14.34 11.79
C ASP A 57 17.56 -15.39 12.79
N VAL A 58 16.87 -16.41 12.29
CA VAL A 58 16.46 -17.58 13.07
C VAL A 58 17.47 -18.69 12.82
N TYR A 59 18.20 -19.07 13.87
CA TYR A 59 19.12 -20.19 13.89
C TYR A 59 18.39 -21.41 14.46
N CYS A 60 18.24 -22.46 13.66
CA CYS A 60 17.71 -23.74 14.10
C CYS A 60 18.77 -24.82 13.91
N GLY A 61 19.03 -25.67 14.91
CA GLY A 61 20.00 -26.75 14.74
C GLY A 61 20.47 -27.47 16.00
N ASP A 62 20.95 -28.69 15.80
CA ASP A 62 21.77 -29.47 16.74
C ASP A 62 23.24 -29.46 16.30
N LEU A 63 24.15 -29.98 17.13
CA LEU A 63 25.63 -29.95 17.00
C LEU A 63 26.23 -30.38 15.64
N GLU A 64 25.44 -30.89 14.69
CA GLU A 64 25.88 -31.37 13.38
C GLU A 64 25.25 -30.61 12.19
N PHE A 65 24.12 -29.89 12.37
CA PHE A 65 23.46 -29.11 11.33
C PHE A 65 22.88 -27.82 11.89
N ILE A 66 23.35 -26.68 11.38
CA ILE A 66 22.82 -25.34 11.69
C ILE A 66 22.19 -24.79 10.41
N CYS A 67 20.89 -24.51 10.42
CA CYS A 67 20.25 -23.69 9.40
C CYS A 67 20.03 -22.27 9.92
N VAL A 68 20.22 -21.29 9.04
CA VAL A 68 20.01 -19.86 9.32
C VAL A 68 19.02 -19.34 8.29
N THR A 69 17.88 -18.86 8.76
CA THR A 69 16.85 -18.27 7.91
C THR A 69 16.64 -16.82 8.32
N ARG A 70 16.78 -15.90 7.38
CA ARG A 70 16.53 -14.47 7.57
C ARG A 70 15.06 -14.17 7.27
N VAL A 71 14.33 -13.66 8.25
CA VAL A 71 12.88 -13.36 8.17
C VAL A 71 12.66 -11.86 8.39
N PRO A 72 11.92 -11.15 7.52
CA PRO A 72 11.60 -9.74 7.77
C PRO A 72 10.66 -9.61 8.97
N VAL A 73 10.88 -8.56 9.76
CA VAL A 73 10.14 -8.31 11.01
C VAL A 73 8.74 -7.78 10.75
N GLU A 74 8.47 -7.30 9.53
CA GLU A 74 7.18 -6.80 9.10
C GLU A 74 6.87 -7.23 7.67
N SER A 75 5.59 -7.26 7.28
CA SER A 75 5.23 -7.36 5.86
C SER A 75 4.07 -6.46 5.53
N CYS A 76 4.30 -5.16 5.73
CA CYS A 76 3.35 -4.11 5.39
C CYS A 76 2.86 -4.21 3.94
N GLU A 77 3.74 -4.64 3.02
CA GLU A 77 3.46 -4.78 1.58
C GLU A 77 2.33 -5.77 1.25
N GLN A 78 1.89 -6.60 2.20
CA GLN A 78 0.73 -7.48 2.03
C GLN A 78 -0.61 -6.71 1.95
N TYR A 79 -0.65 -5.48 2.48
CA TYR A 79 -1.86 -4.67 2.52
C TYR A 79 -1.94 -3.75 1.29
N MET A 80 -2.98 -3.96 0.48
CA MET A 80 -3.14 -3.28 -0.81
C MET A 80 -3.90 -1.96 -0.71
N SER A 81 -4.51 -1.68 0.45
CA SER A 81 -5.27 -0.46 0.70
C SER A 81 -4.85 0.22 2.00
N CYS A 82 -5.02 1.54 2.06
CA CYS A 82 -4.75 2.33 3.26
C CYS A 82 -5.57 1.85 4.46
N GLY A 83 -6.83 1.45 4.23
CA GLY A 83 -7.72 0.95 5.28
C GLY A 83 -7.23 -0.38 5.88
N GLU A 84 -6.80 -1.33 5.04
CA GLU A 84 -6.26 -2.61 5.51
C GLU A 84 -4.91 -2.42 6.21
N CYS A 85 -4.04 -1.59 5.63
CA CYS A 85 -2.71 -1.29 6.17
C CYS A 85 -2.79 -0.73 7.59
N LEU A 86 -3.61 0.30 7.79
CA LEU A 86 -3.72 1.00 9.07
C LEU A 86 -4.74 0.34 10.01
N GLY A 87 -5.62 -0.51 9.48
CA GLY A 87 -6.52 -1.36 10.24
C GLY A 87 -5.85 -2.62 10.79
N SER A 88 -4.67 -3.00 10.29
CA SER A 88 -3.89 -4.14 10.78
C SER A 88 -3.45 -3.98 12.24
N GLY A 89 -3.23 -2.73 12.68
CA GLY A 89 -2.68 -2.42 13.99
C GLY A 89 -1.18 -2.67 14.13
N ASP A 90 -0.47 -2.97 13.03
CA ASP A 90 0.99 -3.15 13.06
C ASP A 90 1.70 -1.78 13.29
N PRO A 91 2.47 -1.61 14.38
CA PRO A 91 3.14 -0.35 14.70
C PRO A 91 4.27 0.01 13.74
N HIS A 92 4.77 -0.95 12.95
CA HIS A 92 5.82 -0.72 11.96
C HIS A 92 5.24 -0.23 10.63
N CYS A 93 3.95 -0.47 10.38
CA CYS A 93 3.31 -0.17 9.12
C CYS A 93 2.66 1.21 9.10
N GLY A 94 2.80 1.88 7.97
CA GLY A 94 2.01 3.04 7.62
C GLY A 94 1.81 3.13 6.12
N TRP A 95 1.00 4.11 5.70
CA TRP A 95 0.63 4.27 4.32
C TRP A 95 1.45 5.39 3.66
N CYS A 96 2.22 5.03 2.64
CA CYS A 96 2.97 5.97 1.82
C CYS A 96 2.06 6.52 0.71
N VAL A 97 1.51 7.71 0.92
CA VAL A 97 0.36 8.22 0.17
C VAL A 97 0.60 8.27 -1.33
N LEU A 98 1.60 9.00 -1.81
CA LEU A 98 1.85 9.16 -3.27
C LEU A 98 2.40 7.91 -3.96
N HIS A 99 2.88 6.92 -3.20
CA HIS A 99 3.34 5.64 -3.73
C HIS A 99 2.25 4.57 -3.70
N ASN A 100 1.14 4.83 -2.99
CA ASN A 100 0.01 3.92 -2.86
C ASN A 100 0.40 2.54 -2.33
N VAL A 101 1.25 2.52 -1.32
CA VAL A 101 1.80 1.29 -0.74
C VAL A 101 1.84 1.38 0.77
N CYS A 102 1.56 0.25 1.42
CA CYS A 102 1.77 0.10 2.85
C CYS A 102 3.23 -0.28 3.08
N SER A 103 3.96 0.57 3.81
CA SER A 103 5.39 0.39 4.04
C SER A 103 5.79 0.98 5.38
N ARG A 104 7.04 0.77 5.77
CA ARG A 104 7.63 1.47 6.89
C ARG A 104 7.96 2.91 6.54
N LYS A 105 8.06 3.75 7.56
CA LYS A 105 8.38 5.18 7.40
C LYS A 105 9.71 5.42 6.67
N ASP A 106 10.73 4.61 6.96
CA ASP A 106 12.06 4.67 6.33
C ASP A 106 12.08 4.22 4.86
N ARG A 107 11.11 3.40 4.44
CA ARG A 107 10.94 2.97 3.04
C ARG A 107 10.01 3.89 2.23
N CYS A 108 9.42 4.91 2.84
CA CYS A 108 8.59 5.88 2.14
C CYS A 108 9.39 7.15 1.81
N GLU A 109 9.55 7.42 0.52
CA GLU A 109 10.30 8.59 0.08
C GLU A 109 9.64 9.89 0.57
N ARG A 110 10.45 10.78 1.16
CA ARG A 110 10.02 12.07 1.73
C ARG A 110 8.98 11.92 2.85
N ALA A 111 8.94 10.80 3.57
CA ALA A 111 7.96 10.53 4.63
C ALA A 111 7.82 11.62 5.72
N GLU A 112 8.85 12.44 5.93
CA GLU A 112 8.82 13.56 6.90
C GLU A 112 7.97 14.76 6.44
N GLU A 113 7.59 14.82 5.16
CA GLU A 113 6.74 15.89 4.66
C GLU A 113 5.27 15.72 5.08
N PRO A 114 4.52 16.83 5.25
CA PRO A 114 3.13 16.78 5.66
C PRO A 114 2.29 15.88 4.74
N GLN A 115 1.52 14.96 5.36
CA GLN A 115 0.58 14.06 4.68
C GLN A 115 1.21 13.11 3.64
N ARG A 116 2.55 12.95 3.62
CA ARG A 116 3.19 11.93 2.75
C ARG A 116 3.12 10.53 3.32
N PHE A 117 3.23 10.41 4.63
CA PHE A 117 3.13 9.16 5.36
C PHE A 117 2.10 9.30 6.48
N THR A 118 1.20 8.33 6.59
CA THR A 118 0.18 8.31 7.64
C THR A 118 0.18 6.98 8.36
N THR A 119 -0.04 7.03 9.67
CA THR A 119 -0.24 5.87 10.55
C THR A 119 -1.67 5.80 11.10
N ARG A 120 -2.55 6.73 10.67
CA ARG A 120 -3.93 6.84 11.15
C ARG A 120 -4.91 6.62 10.02
N ALA A 121 -5.86 5.70 10.21
CA ALA A 121 -6.86 5.34 9.20
C ALA A 121 -7.74 6.56 8.80
N GLU A 122 -7.98 7.51 9.71
CA GLU A 122 -8.76 8.72 9.42
C GLU A 122 -8.05 9.67 8.45
N GLN A 123 -6.72 9.52 8.32
CA GLN A 123 -5.87 10.29 7.42
C GLN A 123 -5.66 9.60 6.06
N CYS A 124 -6.36 8.49 5.77
CA CYS A 124 -6.40 7.95 4.42
C CYS A 124 -6.99 8.98 3.44
N VAL A 125 -6.50 8.95 2.20
CA VAL A 125 -6.95 9.85 1.14
C VAL A 125 -8.42 9.62 0.84
N ARG A 126 -9.18 10.72 0.72
CA ARG A 126 -10.55 10.69 0.21
C ARG A 126 -10.64 11.46 -1.09
N LEU A 127 -11.26 10.84 -2.09
CA LEU A 127 -11.46 11.42 -3.41
C LEU A 127 -12.96 11.42 -3.72
N SER A 128 -13.49 12.56 -4.16
CA SER A 128 -14.82 12.67 -4.72
C SER A 128 -14.76 13.37 -6.08
N VAL A 129 -15.77 13.14 -6.92
CA VAL A 129 -15.84 13.66 -8.28
C VAL A 129 -17.24 14.19 -8.59
N GLN A 130 -17.31 15.33 -9.28
CA GLN A 130 -18.55 15.92 -9.77
C GLN A 130 -18.39 16.36 -11.24
N PRO A 131 -19.29 15.93 -12.15
CA PRO A 131 -20.30 14.88 -11.97
C PRO A 131 -19.66 13.49 -11.77
N HIS A 132 -20.38 12.56 -11.12
CA HIS A 132 -19.93 11.17 -10.93
C HIS A 132 -20.29 10.25 -12.10
N ASN A 133 -21.04 10.78 -13.08
CA ASN A 133 -21.47 10.05 -14.25
C ASN A 133 -21.44 10.93 -15.50
N VAL A 134 -21.20 10.30 -16.65
CA VAL A 134 -21.19 10.97 -17.96
C VAL A 134 -21.75 10.01 -19.03
N SER A 135 -22.49 10.55 -19.99
CA SER A 135 -22.99 9.75 -21.11
C SER A 135 -21.86 9.35 -22.05
N VAL A 136 -21.89 8.13 -22.59
CA VAL A 136 -20.92 7.65 -23.59
C VAL A 136 -20.85 8.47 -24.88
N THR A 137 -21.88 9.28 -25.16
CA THR A 137 -21.95 10.17 -26.33
C THR A 137 -21.34 11.55 -26.06
N MET A 138 -21.12 11.91 -24.80
CA MET A 138 -20.49 13.17 -24.42
C MET A 138 -18.96 13.04 -24.47
N SER A 139 -18.29 14.13 -24.83
CA SER A 139 -16.84 14.21 -24.98
C SER A 139 -16.30 15.36 -24.15
N GLU A 140 -15.13 15.19 -23.54
CA GLU A 140 -14.38 16.27 -22.87
C GLU A 140 -15.21 17.05 -21.83
N VAL A 141 -16.03 16.33 -21.06
CA VAL A 141 -16.81 16.92 -19.97
C VAL A 141 -15.86 17.31 -18.84
N GLN A 142 -16.00 18.51 -18.32
CA GLN A 142 -15.20 18.98 -17.19
C GLN A 142 -15.62 18.28 -15.90
N LEU A 143 -14.69 17.55 -15.30
CA LEU A 143 -14.81 16.87 -14.01
C LEU A 143 -14.08 17.66 -12.94
N ILE A 144 -14.73 17.84 -11.79
CA ILE A 144 -14.17 18.51 -10.61
C ILE A 144 -13.93 17.44 -9.55
N LEU A 145 -12.67 17.20 -9.24
CA LEU A 145 -12.27 16.27 -8.19
C LEU A 145 -11.89 17.04 -6.92
N GLN A 146 -12.42 16.58 -5.79
CA GLN A 146 -12.08 17.10 -4.47
C GLN A 146 -11.30 16.03 -3.69
N THR A 147 -10.17 16.45 -3.15
CA THR A 147 -9.26 15.58 -2.39
C THR A 147 -9.21 16.01 -0.94
N GLN A 148 -9.06 15.04 -0.03
CA GLN A 148 -8.76 15.26 1.38
C GLN A 148 -7.59 14.37 1.80
N ASN A 149 -6.82 14.84 2.78
CA ASN A 149 -5.64 14.14 3.31
C ASN A 149 -4.57 13.82 2.25
N VAL A 150 -4.41 14.70 1.26
CA VAL A 150 -3.38 14.54 0.22
C VAL A 150 -2.17 15.44 0.51
N PRO A 151 -0.94 14.98 0.25
CA PRO A 151 0.24 15.83 0.32
C PRO A 151 0.24 16.88 -0.81
N SER A 152 1.26 17.73 -0.84
CA SER A 152 1.41 18.74 -1.88
C SER A 152 1.39 18.10 -3.28
N LEU A 153 0.47 18.55 -4.12
CA LEU A 153 0.32 18.13 -5.52
C LEU A 153 0.97 19.12 -6.49
N SER A 154 1.92 19.94 -6.03
CA SER A 154 2.55 21.00 -6.83
C SER A 154 3.30 20.52 -8.07
N ALA A 155 3.79 19.26 -8.06
CA ALA A 155 4.39 18.62 -9.24
C ALA A 155 3.36 18.34 -10.36
N GLY A 156 2.07 18.43 -10.04
CA GLY A 156 0.95 18.16 -10.94
C GLY A 156 0.43 16.72 -10.84
N VAL A 157 -0.74 16.50 -11.44
CA VAL A 157 -1.43 15.21 -11.44
C VAL A 157 -2.06 14.94 -12.80
N ASN A 158 -2.25 13.65 -13.10
CA ASN A 158 -3.08 13.19 -14.22
C ASN A 158 -4.32 12.47 -13.66
N CYS A 159 -5.43 12.58 -14.38
CA CYS A 159 -6.62 11.77 -14.15
C CYS A 159 -6.55 10.54 -15.05
N SER A 160 -6.62 9.34 -14.47
CA SER A 160 -6.54 8.07 -15.18
C SER A 160 -7.87 7.34 -15.07
N PHE A 161 -8.54 7.11 -16.19
CA PHE A 161 -9.78 6.32 -16.28
C PHE A 161 -9.38 4.85 -16.44
N GLU A 162 -9.34 4.14 -15.31
CA GLU A 162 -8.65 2.85 -15.17
C GLU A 162 -7.25 2.89 -15.81
N ASP A 163 -6.94 1.94 -16.69
CA ASP A 163 -5.71 1.87 -17.48
C ASP A 163 -5.96 2.24 -18.96
N PHE A 164 -7.14 2.78 -19.29
CA PHE A 164 -7.52 3.07 -20.67
C PHE A 164 -6.98 4.41 -21.16
N VAL A 165 -7.19 5.48 -20.37
CA VAL A 165 -6.89 6.85 -20.79
C VAL A 165 -6.39 7.66 -19.61
N GLU A 166 -5.33 8.43 -19.83
CA GLU A 166 -4.86 9.47 -18.92
C GLU A 166 -5.10 10.86 -19.52
N THR A 167 -5.70 11.76 -18.74
CA THR A 167 -5.89 13.18 -19.08
C THR A 167 -5.14 14.06 -18.08
N GLU A 168 -4.71 15.25 -18.52
CA GLU A 168 -4.01 16.18 -17.65
C GLU A 168 -4.97 16.80 -16.62
N GLY A 169 -4.57 16.77 -15.34
CA GLY A 169 -5.29 17.41 -14.25
C GLY A 169 -4.73 18.80 -13.94
N ARG A 170 -5.60 19.81 -13.98
CA ARG A 170 -5.25 21.18 -13.59
C ARG A 170 -5.65 21.45 -12.16
N ILE A 171 -4.72 21.89 -11.33
CA ILE A 171 -4.96 22.13 -9.91
C ILE A 171 -5.25 23.62 -9.71
N TYR A 172 -6.42 23.94 -9.14
CA TYR A 172 -6.80 25.31 -8.82
C TYR A 172 -7.65 25.34 -7.54
N GLY A 173 -7.29 26.17 -6.57
CA GLY A 173 -8.04 26.33 -5.32
C GLY A 173 -8.22 25.02 -4.52
N GLY A 174 -7.22 24.13 -4.53
CA GLY A 174 -7.29 22.84 -3.83
C GLY A 174 -8.20 21.79 -4.51
N ARG A 175 -8.67 22.05 -5.72
CA ARG A 175 -9.45 21.11 -6.53
C ARG A 175 -8.68 20.73 -7.78
N VAL A 176 -8.94 19.53 -8.29
CA VAL A 176 -8.37 19.04 -9.55
C VAL A 176 -9.44 19.08 -10.62
N PHE A 177 -9.14 19.73 -11.73
CA PHE A 177 -10.01 19.82 -12.89
C PHE A 177 -9.46 18.93 -13.99
N CYS A 178 -10.26 17.97 -14.43
CA CYS A 178 -9.92 17.03 -15.49
C CYS A 178 -10.98 17.05 -16.58
N LEU A 179 -10.64 16.58 -17.78
CA LEU A 179 -11.60 16.33 -18.84
C LEU A 179 -11.90 14.84 -18.91
N SER A 180 -13.16 14.49 -19.15
CA SER A 180 -13.53 13.12 -19.50
C SER A 180 -12.86 12.71 -20.82
N PRO A 181 -12.62 11.41 -21.06
CA PRO A 181 -12.04 10.95 -22.30
C PRO A 181 -12.90 11.36 -23.51
N ALA A 182 -12.25 11.52 -24.66
CA ALA A 182 -12.98 11.68 -25.92
C ALA A 182 -13.77 10.41 -26.27
N THR A 183 -14.90 10.55 -26.94
CA THR A 183 -15.82 9.44 -27.31
C THR A 183 -15.10 8.26 -27.99
N LYS A 184 -14.08 8.54 -28.83
CA LYS A 184 -13.23 7.50 -29.47
C LYS A 184 -12.52 6.57 -28.48
N TYR A 185 -12.22 7.05 -27.27
CA TYR A 185 -11.57 6.29 -26.22
C TYR A 185 -12.56 5.75 -25.17
N VAL A 186 -13.82 6.21 -25.19
CA VAL A 186 -14.90 5.66 -24.35
C VAL A 186 -15.48 4.39 -24.96
N ALA A 187 -15.55 4.29 -26.29
CA ALA A 187 -16.12 3.12 -26.97
C ALA A 187 -15.47 1.76 -26.59
N PRO A 188 -14.14 1.64 -26.42
CA PRO A 188 -13.52 0.41 -25.89
C PRO A 188 -13.88 0.14 -24.43
N ILE A 189 -14.13 1.19 -23.64
CA ILE A 189 -14.50 1.08 -22.23
C ILE A 189 -15.90 0.48 -22.11
N THR A 190 -16.88 0.93 -22.89
CA THR A 190 -18.27 0.44 -22.75
C THR A 190 -18.65 -0.68 -23.72
N LYS A 191 -17.69 -1.23 -24.47
CA LYS A 191 -17.96 -2.32 -25.41
C LYS A 191 -18.54 -3.52 -24.67
N ASP A 192 -19.66 -4.04 -25.17
CA ASP A 192 -20.40 -5.19 -24.63
C ASP A 192 -20.93 -5.01 -23.19
N GLN A 193 -20.99 -3.77 -22.70
CA GLN A 193 -21.55 -3.41 -21.40
C GLN A 193 -22.91 -2.75 -21.62
N GLY A 194 -23.90 -3.07 -20.77
CA GLY A 194 -25.30 -2.72 -20.95
C GLY A 194 -25.63 -1.22 -20.91
N ASP A 195 -26.56 -0.84 -20.05
CA ASP A 195 -27.02 0.55 -19.85
C ASP A 195 -25.98 1.42 -19.12
N GLN A 196 -25.15 0.81 -18.26
CA GLN A 196 -24.11 1.50 -17.51
C GLN A 196 -22.86 0.64 -17.30
N ARG A 197 -21.71 1.31 -17.16
CA ARG A 197 -20.45 0.72 -16.73
C ARG A 197 -19.81 1.57 -15.64
N ILE A 198 -19.49 0.94 -14.52
CA ILE A 198 -18.74 1.53 -13.41
C ILE A 198 -17.25 1.25 -13.65
N ILE A 199 -16.42 2.28 -13.57
CA ILE A 199 -14.96 2.19 -13.63
C ILE A 199 -14.32 2.95 -12.48
N LYS A 200 -13.03 2.70 -12.24
CA LYS A 200 -12.24 3.49 -11.30
C LYS A 200 -11.58 4.69 -11.99
N LEU A 201 -11.90 5.90 -11.53
CA LEU A 201 -11.16 7.12 -11.86
C LEU A 201 -10.06 7.33 -10.81
N TYR A 202 -8.81 7.34 -11.26
CA TYR A 202 -7.63 7.51 -10.42
C TYR A 202 -7.02 8.91 -10.56
N LEU A 203 -6.43 9.41 -9.47
CA LEU A 203 -5.41 10.45 -9.54
C LEU A 203 -4.01 9.82 -9.55
N LYS A 204 -3.22 10.20 -10.55
CA LYS A 204 -1.83 9.78 -10.73
C LYS A 204 -0.91 10.96 -10.47
N SER A 205 0.05 10.79 -9.56
CA SER A 205 1.03 11.82 -9.24
C SER A 205 2.04 11.96 -10.38
N LYS A 206 2.33 13.18 -10.84
CA LYS A 206 3.43 13.43 -11.79
C LYS A 206 4.81 13.31 -11.12
N GLU A 207 4.87 13.39 -9.78
CA GLU A 207 6.11 13.22 -9.03
C GLU A 207 6.58 11.76 -9.00
N THR A 208 5.69 10.84 -8.64
CA THR A 208 6.02 9.41 -8.47
C THR A 208 5.62 8.56 -9.68
N GLY A 209 4.76 9.07 -10.56
CA GLY A 209 4.15 8.30 -11.65
C GLY A 209 3.15 7.25 -11.18
N LYS A 210 2.74 7.24 -9.91
CA LYS A 210 1.85 6.23 -9.32
C LYS A 210 0.43 6.75 -9.13
N LYS A 211 -0.56 5.86 -9.24
CA LYS A 211 -1.97 6.11 -8.90
C LYS A 211 -2.11 6.02 -7.38
N PHE A 212 -2.63 7.07 -6.74
CA PHE A 212 -2.63 7.17 -5.27
C PHE A 212 -4.01 7.36 -4.63
N ALA A 213 -5.01 7.68 -5.44
CA ALA A 213 -6.39 7.84 -5.00
C ALA A 213 -7.32 7.38 -6.11
N SER A 214 -8.48 6.84 -5.74
CA SER A 214 -9.49 6.39 -6.69
C SER A 214 -10.90 6.70 -6.21
N VAL A 215 -11.82 6.82 -7.17
CA VAL A 215 -13.26 6.97 -6.95
C VAL A 215 -14.01 6.24 -8.06
N ASP A 216 -15.20 5.73 -7.76
CA ASP A 216 -16.07 5.14 -8.77
C ASP A 216 -16.62 6.23 -9.70
N PHE A 217 -16.62 5.94 -10.99
CA PHE A 217 -17.11 6.82 -12.04
C PHE A 217 -17.94 6.03 -13.04
N VAL A 218 -19.07 6.56 -13.45
CA VAL A 218 -20.06 5.82 -14.25
C VAL A 218 -20.16 6.37 -15.67
N PHE A 219 -19.98 5.51 -16.66
CA PHE A 219 -20.40 5.78 -18.02
C PHE A 219 -21.76 5.14 -18.27
N TYR A 220 -22.73 5.92 -18.77
CA TYR A 220 -24.06 5.41 -19.10
C TYR A 220 -24.39 5.61 -20.58
N ASN A 221 -25.16 4.68 -21.13
CA ASN A 221 -25.60 4.67 -22.52
C ASN A 221 -27.12 4.59 -22.59
N CYS A 222 -27.80 5.71 -22.83
CA CYS A 222 -29.25 5.70 -22.99
C CYS A 222 -29.71 5.07 -24.33
N SER A 223 -28.82 4.96 -25.32
CA SER A 223 -29.16 4.47 -26.66
C SER A 223 -29.45 2.97 -26.73
N VAL A 224 -29.14 2.20 -25.68
CA VAL A 224 -29.50 0.77 -25.61
C VAL A 224 -30.96 0.53 -25.24
N HIS A 225 -31.65 1.53 -24.69
CA HIS A 225 -33.09 1.44 -24.45
C HIS A 225 -33.84 1.84 -25.73
N GLN A 226 -34.36 0.85 -26.46
CA GLN A 226 -35.32 1.09 -27.53
C GLN A 226 -36.69 1.40 -26.92
N SER A 227 -37.21 2.58 -27.23
CA SER A 227 -38.58 3.02 -26.95
C SER A 227 -39.58 2.38 -27.90
#